data_AF-A0A2K6MGD8-F1
#
_entry.id   AF-A0A2K6MGD8-F1
#
_cell.length_a   1.000
_cell.length_b   1.000
_cell.length_c   1.000
_cell.angle_alpha   90.00
_cell.angle_beta   90.00
_cell.angle_gamma   90.00
#
_symmetry.space_group_name_H-M   'P 1'
#
loop_
_entity.id
_entity.type
_entity.pdbx_description
1 polymer ?
#
loop_
_entity_poly.entity_id
_entity_poly.type
_entity_poly.pdbx_seq_one_letter_code
_entity_poly.pdbx_strand_id
1 'polypeptide(L)'
;GVAPRVTAGVSGRTYPHRTLLDSEGKYWLDWSQRGSQIAFRLQVRTAGYVGFGFSPTGAMASADIVVGGVAHGRPYLQVSAFCDAKYLQQQGNCCWATC
;
A
#
# COMPACT_ATOMS: atom_id res chain seq x y z
N GLY A 1 -7.49 26.83 18.31
CA GLY A 1 -8.35 25.97 17.47
C GLY A 1 -7.51 24.82 16.99
N VAL A 2 -7.82 23.60 17.41
CA VAL A 2 -7.09 22.39 16.99
C VAL A 2 -7.66 21.96 15.65
N ALA A 3 -6.83 21.91 14.61
CA ALA A 3 -7.23 21.46 13.29
C ALA A 3 -7.74 20.00 13.36
N PRO A 4 -8.78 19.62 12.61
CA PRO A 4 -9.27 18.26 12.63
C PRO A 4 -8.19 17.35 12.03
N ARG A 5 -7.80 16.32 12.79
CA ARG A 5 -7.09 15.17 12.27
C ARG A 5 -7.89 14.69 11.06
N VAL A 6 -7.29 14.69 9.86
CA VAL A 6 -7.90 14.03 8.70
C VAL A 6 -7.91 12.55 9.00
N THR A 7 -8.96 12.10 9.69
CA THR A 7 -9.35 10.70 9.71
C THR A 7 -9.91 10.47 8.33
N ALA A 8 -9.08 10.02 7.39
CA ALA A 8 -9.56 9.49 6.12
C ALA A 8 -10.71 8.55 6.47
N GLY A 9 -11.92 8.90 6.02
CA GLY A 9 -13.16 8.33 6.52
C GLY A 9 -13.11 6.81 6.46
N VAL A 10 -12.90 6.16 7.61
CA VAL A 10 -13.16 4.74 7.75
C VAL A 10 -14.63 4.65 8.12
N SER A 11 -15.50 4.71 7.11
CA SER A 11 -16.83 4.09 7.22
C SER A 11 -16.61 2.71 7.83
N GLY A 12 -17.36 2.34 8.88
CA GLY A 12 -17.14 1.20 9.79
C GLY A 12 -17.01 -0.18 9.15
N ARG A 13 -16.00 -0.37 8.29
CA ARG A 13 -15.67 -1.59 7.57
C ARG A 13 -14.68 -2.36 8.43
N THR A 14 -15.11 -3.52 8.89
CA THR A 14 -14.23 -4.46 9.59
C THR A 14 -13.29 -5.12 8.59
N TYR A 15 -12.01 -5.22 8.94
CA TYR A 15 -11.00 -5.94 8.19
C TYR A 15 -10.59 -7.18 8.99
N PRO A 16 -11.22 -8.35 8.75
CA PRO A 16 -11.03 -9.53 9.59
C PRO A 16 -9.68 -10.21 9.36
N HIS A 17 -9.01 -9.91 8.25
CA HIS A 17 -7.71 -10.48 7.91
C HIS A 17 -6.62 -9.43 8.06
N ARG A 18 -5.45 -9.85 8.58
CA ARG A 18 -4.28 -9.02 8.81
C ARG A 18 -3.01 -9.84 8.62
N THR A 19 -1.99 -9.25 8.00
CA THR A 19 -0.64 -9.84 7.93
C THR A 19 0.44 -8.75 7.95
N LEU A 20 1.65 -9.16 8.34
CA LEU A 20 2.89 -8.39 8.21
C LEU A 20 3.58 -8.78 6.90
N LEU A 21 3.99 -7.78 6.12
CA LEU A 21 4.63 -7.98 4.82
C LEU A 21 6.14 -7.68 4.83
N ASP A 22 6.67 -7.20 5.95
CA ASP A 22 8.10 -6.96 6.15
C ASP A 22 8.59 -7.60 7.46
N SER A 23 9.88 -7.90 7.52
CA SER A 23 10.53 -8.48 8.71
C SER A 23 10.69 -7.47 9.85
N GLU A 24 10.63 -6.16 9.56
CA GLU A 24 10.85 -5.09 10.54
C GLU A 24 9.56 -4.62 11.23
N GLY A 25 8.40 -5.19 10.89
CA GLY A 25 7.13 -4.86 11.54
C GLY A 25 6.51 -3.53 11.07
N LYS A 26 6.96 -2.97 9.95
CA LYS A 26 6.62 -1.61 9.48
C LYS A 26 5.54 -1.59 8.40
N TYR A 27 5.16 -2.75 7.86
CA TYR A 27 4.25 -2.88 6.73
C TYR A 27 3.12 -3.86 7.08
N TRP A 28 1.97 -3.30 7.49
CA TRP A 28 0.77 -4.07 7.77
C TRP A 28 -0.22 -4.00 6.62
N LEU A 29 -0.76 -5.16 6.26
CA LEU A 29 -1.86 -5.31 5.33
C LEU A 29 -3.07 -5.84 6.09
N ASP A 30 -4.18 -5.10 6.05
CA ASP A 30 -5.50 -5.60 6.44
C ASP A 30 -6.40 -5.74 5.20
N TRP A 31 -7.25 -6.77 5.13
CA TRP A 31 -8.21 -6.90 4.03
C TRP A 31 -9.58 -7.42 4.45
N SER A 32 -10.60 -7.05 3.67
CA SER A 32 -11.95 -7.61 3.73
C SER A 32 -12.52 -7.81 2.34
N GLN A 33 -13.20 -8.93 2.13
CA GLN A 33 -13.91 -9.22 0.89
C GLN A 33 -15.42 -8.99 1.08
N ARG A 34 -16.07 -8.41 0.08
CA ARG A 34 -17.53 -8.32 -0.03
C ARG A 34 -17.95 -8.62 -1.46
N GLY A 35 -18.52 -9.80 -1.68
CA GLY A 35 -18.83 -10.30 -3.02
C GLY A 35 -17.55 -10.47 -3.85
N SER A 36 -17.51 -9.88 -5.05
CA SER A 36 -16.34 -9.88 -5.94
C SER A 36 -15.31 -8.78 -5.63
N GLN A 37 -15.55 -7.94 -4.62
CA GLN A 37 -14.65 -6.83 -4.30
C GLN A 37 -13.84 -7.12 -3.03
N ILE A 38 -12.53 -6.90 -3.10
CA ILE A 38 -11.64 -6.91 -1.94
C ILE A 38 -11.23 -5.47 -1.66
N ALA A 39 -11.34 -5.04 -0.41
CA ALA A 39 -10.77 -3.78 0.03
C ALA A 39 -9.54 -4.05 0.88
N PHE A 40 -8.47 -3.32 0.56
CA PHE A 40 -7.20 -3.37 1.26
C PHE A 40 -7.01 -2.11 2.09
N ARG A 41 -6.38 -2.27 3.24
CA ARG A 41 -5.90 -1.17 4.07
C ARG A 41 -4.43 -1.41 4.37
N LEU A 42 -3.60 -0.49 3.88
CA LEU A 42 -2.16 -0.50 4.10
C LEU A 42 -1.83 0.45 5.25
N GLN A 43 -1.02 -0.03 6.20
CA GLN A 43 -0.42 0.80 7.24
C GLN A 43 1.08 0.63 7.18
N VAL A 44 1.76 1.63 6.62
CA VAL A 44 3.19 1.54 6.32
C VAL A 44 3.93 2.72 6.94
N ARG A 45 5.03 2.43 7.63
CA ARG A 45 5.97 3.46 8.10
C ARG A 45 7.03 3.69 7.03
N THR A 46 6.90 4.75 6.24
CA THR A 46 7.90 5.15 5.23
C THR A 46 8.05 6.68 5.18
N ALA A 47 9.22 7.14 4.76
CA ALA A 47 9.49 8.54 4.41
C ALA A 47 9.34 8.82 2.90
N GLY A 48 9.07 7.78 2.10
CA GLY A 48 8.96 7.84 0.65
C GLY A 48 7.62 7.31 0.15
N TYR A 49 7.68 6.38 -0.81
CA TYR A 49 6.50 5.76 -1.42
C TYR A 49 6.39 4.29 -1.02
N VAL A 50 5.16 3.80 -1.12
CA VAL A 50 4.72 2.44 -0.85
C VAL A 50 4.22 1.84 -2.16
N GLY A 51 4.72 0.66 -2.51
CA GLY A 51 4.16 -0.18 -3.58
C GLY A 51 3.41 -1.36 -2.96
N PHE A 52 2.23 -1.66 -3.49
CA PHE A 52 1.47 -2.87 -3.18
C PHE A 52 0.91 -3.47 -4.46
N GLY A 53 1.06 -4.77 -4.67
CA GLY A 53 0.54 -5.40 -5.87
C GLY A 53 0.43 -6.91 -5.79
N PHE A 54 -0.11 -7.47 -6.87
CA PHE A 54 -0.22 -8.92 -7.06
C PHE A 54 0.73 -9.35 -8.16
N SER A 55 1.43 -10.46 -7.92
CA SER A 55 2.35 -11.00 -8.91
C SER A 55 2.33 -12.53 -8.87
N PRO A 56 2.49 -13.21 -10.02
CA PRO A 56 2.59 -14.66 -10.02
C PRO A 56 3.80 -15.21 -9.27
N THR A 57 4.86 -14.41 -9.13
CA THR A 57 6.18 -14.84 -8.63
C THR A 57 6.54 -14.26 -7.26
N GLY A 58 5.72 -13.37 -6.70
CA GLY A 58 6.08 -12.56 -5.52
C GLY A 58 7.10 -11.45 -5.83
N ALA A 59 7.41 -11.20 -7.11
CA ALA A 59 8.33 -10.14 -7.53
C ALA A 59 7.56 -8.89 -7.95
N MET A 60 8.19 -7.73 -7.77
CA MET A 60 7.67 -6.44 -8.28
C MET A 60 7.55 -6.42 -9.81
N ALA A 61 8.44 -7.12 -10.52
CA ALA A 61 8.42 -7.18 -11.97
C ALA A 61 7.14 -7.87 -12.48
N SER A 62 6.46 -7.26 -13.45
CA SER A 62 5.25 -7.81 -14.06
C SER A 62 4.08 -7.98 -13.08
N ALA A 63 4.08 -7.22 -11.99
CA ALA A 63 2.99 -7.16 -11.04
C ALA A 63 1.96 -6.11 -11.43
N ASP A 64 0.70 -6.36 -11.06
CA ASP A 64 -0.35 -5.34 -11.05
C ASP A 64 -0.20 -4.53 -9.76
N ILE A 65 0.31 -3.31 -9.86
CA ILE A 65 0.71 -2.51 -8.69
C ILE A 65 -0.15 -1.26 -8.51
N VAL A 66 -0.42 -0.96 -7.24
CA VAL A 66 -0.84 0.36 -6.79
C VAL A 66 0.31 0.99 -6.01
N VAL A 67 0.70 2.21 -6.40
CA VAL A 67 1.72 2.99 -5.69
C VAL A 67 1.05 4.11 -4.93
N GLY A 68 1.43 4.32 -3.69
CA GLY A 68 0.98 5.47 -2.91
C GLY A 68 2.11 6.03 -2.07
N GLY A 69 1.89 7.14 -1.40
CA GLY A 69 2.91 7.76 -0.56
C GLY A 69 2.39 8.97 0.14
N VAL A 70 3.27 9.68 0.84
CA VAL A 70 2.96 10.97 1.46
C VAL A 70 3.83 12.04 0.80
N ALA A 71 3.19 13.00 0.12
CA ALA A 71 3.84 14.16 -0.45
C ALA A 71 3.35 15.42 0.27
N HIS A 72 4.26 16.23 0.82
CA HIS A 72 3.93 17.44 1.58
C HIS A 72 2.90 17.20 2.71
N GLY A 73 3.02 16.07 3.42
CA GLY A 73 2.09 15.67 4.49
C GLY A 73 0.72 15.20 4.01
N ARG A 74 0.49 15.10 2.70
CA ARG A 74 -0.76 14.60 2.11
C ARG A 74 -0.56 13.23 1.49
N PRO A 75 -1.40 12.23 1.82
CA PRO A 75 -1.34 10.93 1.17
C PRO A 75 -1.80 11.05 -0.28
N TYR A 76 -1.14 10.32 -1.19
CA TYR A 76 -1.58 10.15 -2.57
C TYR A 76 -1.57 8.67 -2.95
N LEU A 77 -2.37 8.31 -3.95
CA LEU A 77 -2.44 6.96 -4.50
C LEU A 77 -2.56 7.07 -6.01
N GLN A 78 -1.65 6.40 -6.71
CA GLN A 78 -1.55 6.32 -8.15
C GLN A 78 -1.59 4.85 -8.56
N VAL A 79 -2.58 4.48 -9.35
CA VAL A 79 -2.67 3.14 -9.92
C VAL A 79 -1.73 3.08 -11.12
N SER A 80 -0.72 2.23 -11.08
CA SER A 80 0.17 1.96 -12.21
C SER A 80 -0.06 0.52 -12.64
N ALA A 81 -0.83 0.31 -13.71
CA ALA A 81 -1.29 -1.02 -14.11
C ALA A 81 -0.17 -2.01 -14.50
N PHE A 82 1.09 -1.58 -14.66
CA PHE A 82 2.22 -2.47 -14.92
C PHE A 82 3.50 -1.86 -14.33
N CYS A 83 4.23 -2.65 -13.52
CA CYS A 83 5.56 -2.27 -13.08
C CYS A 83 6.65 -3.05 -13.81
N ASP A 84 7.48 -2.32 -14.57
CA ASP A 84 8.84 -2.76 -14.87
C ASP A 84 9.70 -2.50 -13.61
N ALA A 85 10.33 -3.55 -13.07
CA ALA A 85 11.08 -3.50 -11.83
C ALA A 85 12.18 -2.43 -11.82
N LYS A 86 12.64 -1.97 -12.99
CA LYS A 86 13.69 -0.96 -13.08
C LYS A 86 13.25 0.43 -12.58
N TYR A 87 11.99 0.80 -12.71
CA TYR A 87 11.57 2.20 -12.48
C TYR A 87 11.37 2.55 -10.99
N LEU A 88 10.88 1.59 -10.19
CA LEU A 88 10.58 1.81 -8.77
C LEU A 88 11.70 1.37 -7.83
N GLN A 89 12.63 0.52 -8.24
CA GLN A 89 13.78 0.18 -7.39
C GLN A 89 14.87 1.26 -7.43
N GLN A 90 14.94 2.07 -8.49
CA GLN A 90 15.99 3.08 -8.66
C GLN A 90 15.86 4.32 -7.75
N GLN A 91 14.71 4.57 -7.10
CA GLN A 91 14.54 5.78 -6.27
C GLN A 91 14.88 5.57 -4.78
N GLY A 92 15.48 4.45 -4.39
CA GLY A 92 16.14 4.23 -3.09
C GLY A 92 15.25 4.18 -1.83
N ASN A 93 14.00 4.67 -1.90
CA ASN A 93 13.09 4.82 -0.75
C ASN A 93 11.76 4.07 -0.94
N CYS A 94 11.75 2.97 -1.69
CA CYS A 94 10.55 2.15 -1.91
C CYS A 94 10.33 1.15 -0.77
N CYS A 95 9.17 1.22 -0.11
CA CYS A 95 8.65 0.11 0.69
C CYS A 95 7.70 -0.71 -0.19
N TRP A 96 8.11 -1.88 -0.66
CA TRP A 96 7.30 -2.73 -1.54
C TRP A 96 6.84 -3.99 -0.82
N ALA A 97 5.65 -4.45 -1.17
CA ALA A 97 5.16 -5.77 -0.79
C ALA A 97 4.26 -6.36 -1.88
N THR A 98 4.31 -7.68 -2.03
CA THR A 98 3.44 -8.44 -2.96
C THR A 98 2.64 -9.48 -2.20
N CYS A 99 1.39 -9.66 -2.61
CA CYS A 99 0.59 -10.83 -2.24
C CYS A 99 0.75 -11.96 -3.26
#